data_AF-A0A353RFW7-F1
#
_entry.id   AF-A0A353RFW7-F1
#
_cell.length_a   1.000
_cell.length_b   1.000
_cell.length_c   1.000
_cell.angle_alpha   90.00
_cell.angle_beta   90.00
_cell.angle_gamma   90.00
#
_symmetry.space_group_name_H-M   'P 1'
#
loop_
_entity.id
_entity.type
_entity.pdbx_description
1 polymer ?
#
loop_
_entity_poly.entity_id
_entity_poly.type
_entity_poly.pdbx_seq_one_letter_code
_entity_poly.pdbx_strand_id
1 'polypeptide(L)'
;PGGLVLTVSETGFGRLSPIADYHLQRRGGKGLLNYHVERYGAVAAIKVVDRSDDVILISSDGVIIRIHADSIRECRRPSKGVLLMRVPEGGRVVTLARTPRDDAEPAAEPVDDGSADEGADAQPEADSEPEADSQPEADSEPDKPGEP
;
A
#
# COMPACT_ATOMS: atom_id res chain seq x y z
N PRO A 1 9.73 -11.14 -10.63
CA PRO A 1 8.60 -10.23 -10.36
C PRO A 1 8.51 -9.93 -8.86
N GLY A 2 9.00 -8.77 -8.45
CA GLY A 2 8.79 -8.21 -7.11
C GLY A 2 7.88 -7.01 -7.28
N GLY A 3 6.57 -7.22 -7.14
CA GLY A 3 5.58 -6.17 -7.39
C GLY A 3 5.71 -5.04 -6.36
N LEU A 4 5.58 -3.81 -6.82
CA LEU A 4 5.45 -2.62 -5.98
C LEU A 4 3.97 -2.26 -5.85
N VAL A 5 3.57 -1.71 -4.71
CA VAL A 5 2.21 -1.23 -4.50
C VAL A 5 2.16 0.26 -4.81
N LEU A 6 1.52 0.61 -5.92
CA LEU A 6 1.18 1.98 -6.26
C LEU A 6 -0.08 2.40 -5.50
N THR A 7 0.01 3.50 -4.76
CA THR A 7 -1.14 4.20 -4.16
C THR A 7 -1.26 5.58 -4.79
N VAL A 8 -2.47 5.95 -5.23
CA VAL A 8 -2.77 7.27 -5.83
C VAL A 8 -3.95 7.90 -5.11
N SER A 9 -3.82 9.16 -4.70
CA SER A 9 -4.87 9.95 -4.08
C SER A 9 -5.74 10.67 -5.12
N GLU A 10 -6.94 11.06 -4.72
CA GLU A 10 -7.85 11.90 -5.51
C GLU A 10 -7.24 13.27 -5.86
N THR A 11 -6.30 13.76 -5.03
CA THR A 11 -5.57 15.01 -5.21
C THR A 11 -4.43 14.91 -6.23
N GLY A 12 -4.20 13.73 -6.80
CA GLY A 12 -3.18 13.52 -7.84
C GLY A 12 -1.78 13.18 -7.31
N PHE A 13 -1.62 13.01 -6.00
CA PHE A 13 -0.38 12.50 -5.42
C PHE A 13 -0.32 10.98 -5.48
N GLY A 14 0.88 10.42 -5.58
CA GLY A 14 1.06 8.98 -5.52
C GLY A 14 2.48 8.57 -5.24
N ARG A 15 2.62 7.30 -4.87
CA ARG A 15 3.90 6.67 -4.52
C ARG A 15 3.87 5.18 -4.77
N LEU A 16 5.05 4.64 -4.99
CA LEU A 16 5.31 3.21 -4.90
C LEU A 16 5.72 2.86 -3.47
N SER A 17 5.34 1.67 -3.00
CA SER A 17 5.90 1.07 -1.79
C SER A 17 6.29 -0.37 -2.06
N PRO A 18 7.37 -0.87 -1.42
CA PRO A 18 7.68 -2.29 -1.44
C PRO A 18 6.50 -3.11 -0.95
N ILE A 19 6.22 -4.24 -1.61
CA ILE A 19 5.21 -5.19 -1.10
C ILE A 19 5.57 -5.72 0.29
N ALA A 20 6.87 -5.78 0.60
CA ALA A 20 7.39 -6.20 1.90
C ALA A 20 6.94 -5.29 3.05
N ASP A 21 6.56 -4.03 2.78
CA ASP A 21 5.98 -3.18 3.81
C ASP A 21 4.65 -3.76 4.29
N TYR A 22 3.89 -4.46 3.43
CA TYR A 22 2.58 -5.07 3.70
C TYR A 22 2.72 -6.46 4.30
N HIS A 23 3.01 -6.53 5.60
CA HIS A 23 3.08 -7.81 6.31
C HIS A 23 1.74 -8.53 6.36
N LEU A 24 1.82 -9.86 6.37
CA LEU A 24 0.66 -10.73 6.47
C LEU A 24 -0.04 -10.51 7.82
N GLN A 25 -1.35 -10.25 7.76
CA GLN A 25 -2.21 -10.18 8.94
C GLN A 25 -3.32 -11.24 8.85
N ARG A 26 -3.83 -11.65 10.02
CA ARG A 26 -4.98 -12.56 10.08
C ARG A 26 -6.24 -11.87 9.53
N ARG A 27 -7.13 -12.65 8.91
CA ARG A 27 -8.43 -12.16 8.44
C ARG A 27 -9.24 -11.59 9.62
N GLY A 28 -9.90 -10.45 9.40
CA GLY A 28 -10.77 -9.81 10.40
C GLY A 28 -10.08 -8.78 11.31
N GLY A 29 -8.79 -8.49 11.08
CA GLY A 29 -8.10 -7.35 11.71
C GLY A 29 -8.45 -6.00 11.09
N LYS A 30 -8.02 -4.90 11.72
CA LYS A 30 -8.22 -3.52 11.24
C LYS A 30 -7.35 -3.13 10.03
N GLY A 31 -6.39 -3.96 9.67
CA GLY A 31 -5.41 -3.65 8.62
C GLY A 31 -4.23 -2.84 9.13
N LEU A 32 -3.51 -2.23 8.20
CA LEU A 32 -2.34 -1.38 8.44
C LEU A 32 -2.58 0.00 7.85
N LEU A 33 -1.97 1.03 8.44
CA LEU A 33 -2.03 2.37 7.89
C LEU A 33 -1.33 2.42 6.53
N ASN A 34 -2.10 2.64 5.47
CA ASN A 34 -1.57 2.74 4.11
C ASN A 34 -1.31 4.17 3.65
N TYR A 35 -2.09 5.16 4.10
CA TYR A 35 -2.02 6.53 3.60
C TYR A 35 -2.77 7.47 4.55
N HIS A 36 -2.23 8.66 4.84
CA HIS A 36 -2.92 9.66 5.68
C HIS A 36 -3.97 10.43 4.87
N VAL A 37 -5.16 9.82 4.69
CA VAL A 37 -6.23 10.38 3.85
C VAL A 37 -6.78 11.73 4.34
N GLU A 38 -6.75 11.98 5.64
CA GLU A 38 -7.20 13.26 6.22
C GLU A 38 -6.27 14.43 5.85
N ARG A 39 -4.98 14.13 5.60
CA ARG A 39 -3.97 15.14 5.27
C ARG A 39 -3.75 15.26 3.76
N TYR A 40 -3.75 14.14 3.04
CA TYR A 40 -3.35 14.08 1.63
C TYR A 40 -4.51 13.90 0.66
N GLY A 41 -5.72 13.66 1.17
CA GLY A 41 -6.90 13.33 0.38
C GLY A 41 -7.16 11.82 0.30
N ALA A 42 -8.39 11.47 -0.05
CA ALA A 42 -8.81 10.08 -0.17
C ALA A 42 -7.99 9.32 -1.23
N VAL A 43 -7.84 8.01 -1.03
CA VAL A 43 -7.17 7.15 -2.02
C VAL A 43 -8.14 6.88 -3.17
N ALA A 44 -7.76 7.29 -4.38
CA ALA A 44 -8.53 7.04 -5.59
C ALA A 44 -8.35 5.60 -6.10
N ALA A 45 -7.11 5.10 -6.07
CA ALA A 45 -6.81 3.75 -6.55
C ALA A 45 -5.52 3.17 -5.96
N ILE A 46 -5.47 1.84 -5.91
CA ILE A 46 -4.29 1.06 -5.53
C ILE A 46 -4.10 -0.04 -6.58
N LYS A 47 -2.85 -0.26 -7.00
CA LYS A 47 -2.51 -1.31 -7.96
C LYS A 47 -1.11 -1.86 -7.71
N VAL A 48 -0.95 -3.17 -7.91
CA VAL A 48 0.37 -3.79 -7.96
C VAL A 48 0.94 -3.61 -9.37
N VAL A 49 2.13 -3.03 -9.44
CA VAL A 49 2.86 -2.71 -10.67
C VAL A 49 4.28 -3.22 -10.59
N ASP A 50 4.87 -3.51 -11.72
CA ASP A 50 6.31 -3.70 -11.88
C ASP A 50 6.94 -2.38 -12.39
N ARG A 51 8.24 -2.17 -12.15
CA ARG A 51 8.92 -0.95 -12.63
C ARG A 51 8.94 -0.81 -14.16
N SER A 52 8.73 -1.91 -14.87
CA SER A 52 8.65 -1.96 -16.33
C SER A 52 7.22 -1.79 -16.87
N ASP A 53 6.24 -1.46 -16.02
CA ASP A 53 4.87 -1.15 -16.48
C ASP A 53 4.72 0.36 -16.74
N ASP A 54 3.72 0.70 -17.54
CA ASP A 54 3.14 2.03 -17.58
C ASP A 54 1.85 2.09 -16.76
N VAL A 55 1.59 3.27 -16.21
CA VAL A 55 0.38 3.57 -15.45
C VAL A 55 -0.38 4.69 -16.14
N ILE A 56 -1.68 4.46 -16.35
CA ILE A 56 -2.59 5.43 -16.94
C ILE A 56 -3.48 5.99 -15.83
N LEU A 57 -3.45 7.30 -15.62
CA LEU A 57 -4.31 8.01 -14.68
C LEU A 57 -5.48 8.66 -15.41
N ILE A 58 -6.66 8.60 -14.81
CA ILE A 58 -7.90 9.14 -15.38
C ILE A 58 -8.54 10.08 -14.37
N SER A 59 -8.73 11.34 -14.77
CA SER A 59 -9.41 12.35 -13.95
C SER A 59 -10.90 12.47 -14.26
N SER A 60 -11.63 13.12 -13.36
CA SER A 60 -13.08 13.33 -13.49
C SER A 60 -13.47 14.25 -14.63
N ASP A 61 -12.57 15.12 -15.06
CA ASP A 61 -12.71 16.05 -16.19
C ASP A 61 -12.28 15.44 -17.53
N GLY A 62 -11.95 14.14 -17.57
CA GLY A 62 -11.65 13.41 -18.79
C GLY A 62 -10.21 13.54 -19.28
N VAL A 63 -9.30 14.08 -18.46
CA VAL A 63 -7.87 14.10 -18.76
C VAL A 63 -7.31 12.71 -18.47
N ILE A 64 -6.52 12.20 -19.42
CA ILE A 64 -5.87 10.89 -19.33
C ILE A 64 -4.37 11.11 -19.57
N ILE A 65 -3.55 10.65 -18.63
CA ILE A 65 -2.09 10.72 -18.76
C ILE A 65 -1.47 9.35 -18.54
N ARG A 66 -0.38 9.08 -19.25
CA ARG A 66 0.47 7.89 -19.09
C ARG A 66 1.74 8.29 -18.35
N ILE A 67 2.18 7.47 -17.40
CA ILE A 67 3.40 7.68 -16.61
C ILE A 67 4.15 6.36 -16.53
N HIS A 68 5.46 6.38 -16.73
CA HIS A 68 6.29 5.20 -16.52
C HIS A 68 6.39 4.87 -15.04
N ALA A 69 6.15 3.62 -14.64
CA ALA A 69 6.12 3.25 -13.22
C ALA A 69 7.47 3.47 -12.52
N ASP A 70 8.59 3.33 -13.23
CA ASP A 70 9.95 3.57 -12.71
C ASP A 70 10.25 5.04 -12.38
N SER A 71 9.50 5.99 -12.95
CA SER A 71 9.60 7.42 -12.63
C SER A 71 8.92 7.78 -11.30
N ILE A 72 8.00 6.95 -10.81
CA ILE A 72 7.24 7.21 -9.59
C ILE A 72 8.12 6.95 -8.38
N ARG A 73 8.13 7.88 -7.42
CA ARG A 73 8.93 7.77 -6.21
C ARG A 73 8.52 6.57 -5.35
N GLU A 74 9.51 5.80 -4.91
CA GLU A 74 9.35 4.75 -3.91
C GLU A 74 9.52 5.32 -2.50
N CYS A 75 8.53 5.09 -1.64
CA CYS A 75 8.49 5.56 -0.24
C CYS A 75 7.75 4.55 0.64
N ARG A 76 7.87 4.70 1.97
CA ARG A 76 7.07 3.92 2.93
C ARG A 76 5.58 4.18 2.74
N ARG A 77 4.76 3.27 3.30
CA ARG A 77 3.30 3.34 3.20
C ARG A 77 2.69 4.68 3.66
N PRO A 78 2.96 5.20 4.86
CA PRO A 78 2.19 6.37 5.32
C PRO A 78 2.51 7.67 4.55
N SER A 79 3.59 7.70 3.77
CA SER A 79 4.08 8.92 3.11
C SER A 79 3.13 9.45 2.03
N LYS A 80 3.24 10.76 1.74
CA LYS A 80 2.44 11.47 0.72
C LYS A 80 2.75 11.01 -0.71
N GLY A 81 4.04 10.87 -1.03
CA GLY A 81 4.51 10.62 -2.40
C GLY A 81 4.78 11.90 -3.19
N VAL A 82 4.77 11.77 -4.52
CA VAL A 82 5.02 12.86 -5.49
C VAL A 82 3.76 13.18 -6.29
N LEU A 83 3.71 14.35 -6.93
CA LEU A 83 2.54 14.75 -7.72
C LEU A 83 2.60 14.03 -9.08
N LEU A 84 1.66 13.11 -9.32
CA LEU A 84 1.56 12.38 -10.58
C LEU A 84 0.72 13.14 -11.61
N MET A 85 -0.37 13.75 -11.15
CA MET A 85 -1.32 14.46 -12.00
C MET A 85 -1.73 15.77 -11.35
N ARG A 86 -1.61 16.88 -12.09
CA ARG A 86 -2.23 18.14 -11.65
C ARG A 86 -3.73 18.05 -11.86
N VAL A 87 -4.47 18.26 -10.79
CA VAL A 87 -5.92 18.25 -10.79
C VAL A 87 -6.42 19.68 -10.62
N PRO A 88 -7.32 20.19 -11.49
CA PRO A 88 -7.89 21.52 -11.33
C PRO A 88 -8.83 21.59 -10.12
N GLU A 89 -9.20 22.81 -9.71
CA GLU A 89 -10.16 23.02 -8.61
C GLU A 89 -11.49 22.29 -8.90
N GLY A 90 -11.96 21.50 -7.93
CA GLY A 90 -13.17 20.67 -8.07
C GLY A 90 -12.99 19.39 -8.91
N GLY A 91 -11.84 19.21 -9.56
CA GLY A 91 -11.47 17.95 -10.20
C GLY A 91 -10.95 16.93 -9.20
N ARG A 92 -10.85 15.67 -9.63
CA ARG A 92 -10.13 14.60 -8.91
C ARG A 92 -9.61 13.51 -9.84
N VAL A 93 -8.58 12.79 -9.42
CA VAL A 93 -8.26 11.48 -9.98
C VAL A 93 -9.37 10.51 -9.62
N VAL A 94 -9.91 9.80 -10.59
CA VAL A 94 -11.02 8.85 -10.38
C VAL A 94 -10.50 7.41 -10.33
N THR A 95 -9.57 7.06 -11.21
CA THR A 95 -9.03 5.70 -11.26
C THR A 95 -7.69 5.64 -11.98
N LEU A 96 -7.09 4.45 -11.99
CA LEU A 96 -5.88 4.15 -12.73
C LEU A 96 -5.97 2.80 -13.44
N ALA A 97 -5.21 2.66 -14.52
CA ALA A 97 -4.98 1.40 -15.21
C ALA A 97 -3.48 1.12 -15.29
N ARG A 98 -3.12 -0.17 -15.34
CA ARG A 98 -1.76 -0.64 -15.57
C ARG A 98 -1.71 -1.26 -16.96
N THR A 99 -0.64 -1.02 -17.70
CA THR A 99 -0.37 -1.63 -19.00
C THR A 99 1.12 -1.97 -19.13
N PRO A 100 1.51 -2.98 -19.94
CA PRO A 100 2.91 -3.14 -20.32
C PRO A 100 3.47 -1.84 -20.91
N ARG A 101 4.74 -1.55 -20.63
CA ARG A 101 5.41 -0.35 -21.14
C ARG A 101 5.47 -0.32 -22.65
N ASP A 102 5.20 0.86 -23.20
CA ASP A 102 5.38 1.17 -24.62
C ASP A 102 6.31 2.36 -24.78
N ASP A 103 7.58 2.08 -25.08
CA ASP A 103 8.64 3.10 -25.24
C ASP A 103 8.43 4.02 -26.46
N ALA A 104 7.52 3.69 -27.38
CA ALA A 104 7.21 4.53 -28.53
C ALA A 104 6.24 5.67 -28.20
N GLU A 105 5.53 5.60 -27.07
CA GLU A 105 4.51 6.57 -26.69
C GLU A 105 5.05 7.51 -25.59
N PRO A 106 4.81 8.83 -25.70
CA PRO A 106 5.30 9.77 -24.70
C PRO A 106 4.61 9.55 -23.35
N ALA A 107 5.40 9.50 -22.28
CA ALA A 107 4.92 9.52 -20.90
C ALA A 107 5.09 10.90 -20.27
N ALA A 108 4.19 11.23 -19.34
CA ALA A 108 4.31 12.37 -18.46
C ALA A 108 5.27 12.07 -17.31
N GLU A 109 6.05 13.07 -16.92
CA GLU A 109 6.95 12.98 -15.78
C GLU A 109 6.23 13.43 -14.50
N PRO A 110 6.37 12.69 -13.39
CA PRO A 110 5.86 13.13 -12.10
C PRO A 110 6.61 14.37 -11.63
N VAL A 111 5.90 15.24 -10.93
CA VAL A 111 6.44 16.49 -10.37
C VAL A 111 6.76 16.27 -8.90
N ASP A 112 8.03 16.43 -8.54
CA ASP A 112 8.46 16.49 -7.15
C ASP A 112 8.43 17.95 -6.68
N ASP A 113 7.59 18.24 -5.68
CA ASP A 113 7.50 19.58 -5.08
C ASP A 113 8.54 19.80 -3.96
N GLY A 114 9.40 18.81 -3.69
CA GLY A 114 10.44 18.88 -2.67
C GLY A 114 9.89 18.79 -1.24
N SER A 115 8.59 18.52 -1.06
CA SER A 115 7.98 18.32 0.25
C SER A 115 8.24 16.88 0.71
N ALA A 116 9.31 16.70 1.48
CA ALA A 116 9.57 15.43 2.18
C ALA A 116 8.61 15.29 3.39
N ASP A 117 7.34 14.97 3.13
CA ASP A 117 6.44 14.50 4.19
C ASP A 117 6.47 12.96 4.22
N GLU A 118 7.41 12.43 5.01
CA GLU A 118 7.54 10.99 5.21
C GLU A 118 6.41 10.38 6.06
N GLY A 119 5.45 11.18 6.55
CA GLY A 119 4.44 10.69 7.51
C GLY A 119 5.13 10.36 8.82
N ALA A 120 5.60 11.40 9.51
CA ALA A 120 6.21 11.29 10.83
C ALA A 120 5.18 10.85 11.88
N ASP A 121 4.90 9.56 11.92
CA ASP A 121 4.45 8.83 13.10
C ASP A 121 5.30 7.57 13.24
N ALA A 122 6.48 7.76 13.82
CA ALA A 122 7.31 6.69 14.34
C ALA A 122 6.93 6.48 15.81
N GLN A 123 5.88 5.72 16.08
CA GLN A 123 5.83 4.94 17.32
C GLN A 123 6.19 3.50 16.98
N PRO A 124 7.21 2.91 17.63
CA PRO A 124 7.42 1.49 17.54
C PRO A 124 6.22 0.84 18.22
N GLU A 125 5.43 0.08 17.47
CA GLU A 125 4.50 -0.85 18.10
C GLU A 125 5.38 -1.95 18.70
N ALA A 126 5.70 -1.75 19.98
CA ALA A 126 6.45 -2.67 20.80
C ALA A 126 5.78 -4.06 20.75
N ASP A 127 6.63 -5.07 20.57
CA ASP A 127 6.29 -6.48 20.78
C ASP A 127 5.35 -6.64 21.97
N SER A 128 4.13 -7.08 21.69
CA SER A 128 3.30 -7.75 22.69
C SER A 128 3.38 -9.22 22.38
N GLU A 129 4.42 -9.88 22.89
CA GLU A 129 4.37 -11.32 23.14
C GLU A 129 3.16 -11.61 24.03
N PRO A 130 2.39 -12.68 23.77
CA PRO A 130 1.76 -13.41 24.85
C PRO A 130 2.58 -14.68 25.08
N GLU A 131 3.37 -14.67 26.16
CA GLU A 131 3.66 -15.90 26.88
C GLU A 131 2.36 -16.44 27.52
N ALA A 132 2.40 -17.75 27.80
CA ALA A 132 1.45 -18.58 28.53
C ALA A 132 0.35 -19.25 27.69
N ASP A 133 0.70 -20.40 27.10
CA ASP A 133 -0.21 -21.54 27.23
C ASP A 133 0.39 -22.49 28.28
N SER A 134 -0.22 -22.44 29.46
CA SER A 134 0.09 -23.30 30.59
C SER A 134 -0.66 -24.60 30.33
N GLN A 135 0.06 -25.71 30.17
CA GLN A 135 -0.55 -27.04 30.15
C GLN A 135 -1.38 -27.24 31.44
N PRO A 136 -2.60 -27.79 31.34
CA PRO A 136 -3.12 -28.63 32.39
C PRO A 136 -2.97 -30.10 31.94
N GLU A 137 -1.98 -30.79 32.52
CA GLU A 137 -2.04 -32.25 32.60
C GLU A 137 -3.05 -32.62 33.69
N ALA A 138 -4.20 -33.15 33.26
CA ALA A 138 -5.11 -33.87 34.12
C ALA A 138 -5.84 -34.91 33.26
N ASP A 139 -5.25 -36.11 33.17
CA ASP A 139 -6.06 -37.31 33.00
C ASP A 139 -5.51 -38.40 33.92
N SER A 140 -6.33 -38.70 34.93
CA SER A 140 -6.11 -39.76 35.89
C SER A 140 -6.66 -41.08 35.33
N GLU A 141 -5.88 -42.14 35.55
CA GLU A 141 -6.29 -43.54 35.68
C GLU A 141 -6.47 -44.40 34.40
N PRO A 142 -5.73 -45.52 34.31
CA PRO A 142 -6.26 -46.75 33.76
C PRO A 142 -6.51 -47.77 34.87
N ASP A 143 -7.78 -48.15 34.97
CA ASP A 143 -8.35 -49.26 35.72
C ASP A 143 -7.60 -50.58 35.39
N LYS A 144 -7.15 -51.30 36.42
CA LYS A 144 -6.55 -52.63 36.29
C LYS A 144 -7.66 -53.68 36.27
N PRO A 145 -7.79 -54.52 35.23
CA PRO A 145 -8.58 -55.73 35.35
C PRO A 145 -7.82 -56.76 36.19
N GLY A 146 -8.53 -57.38 37.13
CA GLY A 146 -8.05 -58.40 38.04
C GLY A 146 -7.55 -59.68 37.37
N GLU A 147 -6.72 -60.37 38.15
CA GLU A 147 -6.09 -61.69 38.00
C GLU A 147 -6.97 -62.82 37.43
N PRO A 148 -6.37 -63.95 37.05
CA PRO A 148 -6.94 -65.26 37.34
C PRO A 148 -6.66 -65.72 38.78
#